data_AF-A0A932E8F2-F1
#
_entry.id   AF-A0A932E8F2-F1
#
_cell.length_a   1.000
_cell.length_b   1.000
_cell.length_c   1.000
_cell.angle_alpha   90.00
_cell.angle_beta   90.00
_cell.angle_gamma   90.00
#
_symmetry.space_group_name_H-M   'P 1'
#
loop_
_entity.id
_entity.type
_entity.pdbx_description
1 polymer ?
#
loop_
_entity_poly.entity_id
_entity_poly.type
_entity_poly.pdbx_seq_one_letter_code
_entity_poly.pdbx_strand_id
1 'polypeptide(L)'
;MTTTRTLLRYAALTLAVVALTLSASAGIKSPRLLTKIAQNTPAPVIVDKGSEMKLAEKSAKENGGTALWGIGHSMEPLYAPGTAVVVKEIGYDDIKKGMTLVYRKANGGLVAHSVIDEDRRGYVVQGVNNDEPDAVSVNEKNIVGVIVAAYSANTGGFHQTMAMNNTKNAKVVAMR
;
A
#
# COMPACT_ATOMS: atom_id res chain seq x y z
N MET A 1 3.40 -81.60 8.48
CA MET A 1 3.81 -80.22 8.79
C MET A 1 4.13 -79.56 7.45
N THR A 2 3.23 -78.87 6.72
CA THR A 2 2.01 -78.11 7.10
C THR A 2 2.31 -77.04 8.17
N THR A 3 2.11 -75.73 8.00
CA THR A 3 1.61 -74.87 6.87
C THR A 3 2.16 -73.41 7.13
N THR A 4 2.02 -72.30 6.36
CA THR A 4 1.11 -71.78 5.31
C THR A 4 1.82 -70.70 4.43
N ARG A 5 1.13 -70.07 3.46
CA ARG A 5 1.54 -68.85 2.71
C ARG A 5 1.04 -67.56 3.37
N THR A 6 1.79 -66.45 3.25
CA THR A 6 1.34 -65.03 3.02
C THR A 6 2.60 -64.14 2.94
N LEU A 7 2.95 -63.50 1.81
CA LEU A 7 2.36 -62.33 1.12
C LEU A 7 2.75 -60.94 1.70
N LEU A 8 3.08 -60.05 0.77
CA LEU A 8 3.57 -58.67 0.91
C LEU A 8 2.83 -57.83 1.95
N ARG A 9 3.57 -56.97 2.69
CA ARG A 9 3.15 -55.59 2.98
C ARG A 9 4.32 -54.61 2.86
N TYR A 10 4.05 -53.48 2.20
CA TYR A 10 5.00 -52.39 1.98
C TYR A 10 5.19 -51.57 3.26
N ALA A 11 6.40 -51.06 3.46
CA ALA A 11 6.70 -49.97 4.40
C ALA A 11 7.79 -49.06 3.81
N ALA A 12 7.54 -48.53 2.60
CA ALA A 12 8.36 -47.46 2.06
C ALA A 12 8.12 -46.19 2.89
N LEU A 13 9.13 -45.71 3.63
CA LEU A 13 9.04 -44.43 4.34
C LEU A 13 9.14 -43.27 3.35
N THR A 14 8.07 -43.02 2.59
CA THR A 14 7.85 -41.73 1.94
C THR A 14 7.50 -40.71 3.02
N LEU A 15 8.53 -40.12 3.62
CA LEU A 15 8.39 -39.06 4.63
C LEU A 15 7.85 -37.79 3.95
N ALA A 16 6.53 -37.73 3.79
CA ALA A 16 5.82 -36.60 3.21
C ALA A 16 5.84 -35.41 4.17
N VAL A 17 6.95 -34.66 4.16
CA VAL A 17 7.08 -33.38 4.86
C VAL A 17 6.15 -32.38 4.18
N VAL A 18 4.92 -32.27 4.69
CA VAL A 18 3.96 -31.24 4.28
C VAL A 18 4.45 -29.90 4.84
N ALA A 19 5.32 -29.24 4.06
CA ALA A 19 5.81 -27.91 4.35
C ALA A 19 4.69 -26.89 4.17
N LEU A 20 3.88 -26.71 5.23
CA LEU A 20 2.95 -25.59 5.36
C LEU A 20 3.75 -24.29 5.51
N THR A 21 4.16 -23.74 4.37
CA THR A 21 4.72 -22.39 4.29
C THR A 21 3.62 -21.39 4.63
N LEU A 22 3.55 -20.96 5.89
CA LEU A 22 2.83 -19.75 6.25
C LEU A 22 3.55 -18.55 5.62
N SER A 23 3.16 -18.23 4.39
CA SER A 23 3.48 -16.95 3.76
C SER A 23 2.83 -15.84 4.57
N ALA A 24 3.59 -15.29 5.52
CA ALA A 24 3.19 -14.07 6.21
C ALA A 24 3.02 -12.97 5.15
N SER A 25 1.80 -12.44 5.03
CA SER A 25 1.59 -11.27 4.17
C SER A 25 2.38 -10.11 4.76
N ALA A 26 3.31 -9.58 3.98
CA ALA A 26 3.95 -8.31 4.25
C ALA A 26 2.91 -7.18 4.28
N GLY A 27 3.31 -6.03 4.82
CA GLY A 27 2.49 -4.81 4.81
C GLY A 27 1.68 -4.54 6.08
N ILE A 28 0.90 -3.46 6.02
CA ILE A 28 0.11 -2.94 7.15
C ILE A 28 -1.07 -3.88 7.46
N LYS A 29 -0.95 -4.63 8.56
CA LYS A 29 -1.93 -5.67 8.98
C LYS A 29 -3.22 -5.16 9.63
N SER A 30 -3.36 -3.85 9.86
CA SER A 30 -4.52 -3.26 10.55
C SER A 30 -5.61 -2.79 9.57
N PRO A 31 -6.79 -3.45 9.49
CA PRO A 31 -7.81 -3.08 8.50
C PRO A 31 -8.34 -1.66 8.70
N ARG A 32 -8.48 -1.21 9.96
CA ARG A 32 -8.90 0.16 10.29
C ARG A 32 -7.94 1.23 9.75
N LEU A 33 -6.64 0.94 9.78
CA LEU A 33 -5.61 1.82 9.24
C LEU A 33 -5.62 1.80 7.71
N LEU A 34 -5.73 0.62 7.08
CA LEU A 34 -5.89 0.52 5.63
C LEU A 34 -7.14 1.26 5.12
N THR A 35 -8.27 1.19 5.84
CA THR A 35 -9.47 1.99 5.54
C THR A 35 -9.20 3.49 5.68
N LYS A 36 -8.43 3.93 6.69
CA LYS A 36 -8.05 5.34 6.83
C LYS A 36 -7.13 5.81 5.70
N ILE A 37 -6.24 4.95 5.22
CA ILE A 37 -5.40 5.23 4.05
C ILE A 37 -6.27 5.37 2.79
N ALA A 38 -7.20 4.44 2.55
CA ALA A 38 -8.15 4.49 1.44
C ALA A 38 -9.12 5.70 1.47
N GLN A 39 -9.31 6.33 2.64
CA GLN A 39 -10.13 7.53 2.82
C GLN A 39 -9.35 8.84 2.62
N ASN A 40 -8.09 8.88 3.08
CA ASN A 40 -7.30 10.12 3.17
C ASN A 40 -6.19 10.23 2.11
N THR A 41 -6.05 9.25 1.23
CA THR A 41 -5.14 9.26 0.07
C THR A 41 -5.93 9.08 -1.23
N PRO A 42 -5.67 9.86 -2.30
CA PRO A 42 -6.39 9.72 -3.57
C PRO A 42 -6.08 8.38 -4.25
N ALA A 43 -7.13 7.75 -4.79
CA ALA A 43 -6.98 6.60 -5.67
C ALA A 43 -6.25 6.98 -6.96
N PRO A 44 -5.41 6.10 -7.54
CA PRO A 44 -4.81 6.35 -8.84
C PRO A 44 -5.88 6.36 -9.94
N VAL A 45 -5.94 7.45 -10.70
CA VAL A 45 -6.71 7.53 -11.94
C VAL A 45 -6.04 6.62 -12.97
N ILE A 46 -6.82 5.74 -13.59
CA ILE A 46 -6.32 4.82 -14.62
C ILE A 46 -6.24 5.54 -15.95
N VAL A 47 -5.07 5.48 -16.59
CA VAL A 47 -4.73 6.24 -17.81
C VAL A 47 -3.92 5.39 -18.79
N ASP A 48 -3.77 5.85 -20.04
CA ASP A 48 -2.96 5.14 -21.03
C ASP A 48 -1.47 5.11 -20.65
N LYS A 49 -0.80 3.99 -20.91
CA LYS A 49 0.63 3.81 -20.59
C LYS A 49 1.50 4.83 -21.34
N GLY A 50 2.32 5.57 -20.59
CA GLY A 50 3.13 6.67 -21.08
C GLY A 50 2.46 8.05 -20.97
N SER A 51 1.21 8.14 -20.48
CA SER A 51 0.52 9.42 -20.22
C SER A 51 0.55 9.85 -18.74
N GLU A 52 1.00 8.99 -17.84
CA GLU A 52 0.91 9.15 -16.38
C GLU A 52 1.54 10.47 -15.91
N MET A 53 2.81 10.68 -16.26
CA MET A 53 3.54 11.90 -15.86
C MET A 53 2.99 13.15 -16.56
N LYS A 54 2.65 13.07 -17.85
CA LYS A 54 2.07 14.20 -18.60
C LYS A 54 0.77 14.70 -17.98
N LEU A 55 -0.04 13.79 -17.44
CA LEU A 55 -1.28 14.13 -16.73
C LEU A 55 -1.02 14.63 -15.31
N ALA A 56 -0.03 14.06 -14.60
CA ALA A 56 0.41 14.56 -13.31
C ALA A 56 0.98 16.00 -13.39
N GLU A 57 1.86 16.28 -14.36
CA GLU A 57 2.43 17.60 -14.64
C GLU A 57 1.35 18.63 -14.98
N LYS A 58 0.39 18.25 -15.85
CA LYS A 58 -0.77 19.09 -16.15
C LYS A 58 -1.57 19.40 -14.88
N SER A 59 -1.91 18.38 -14.09
CA SER A 59 -2.67 18.53 -12.85
C SER A 59 -1.93 19.38 -11.81
N ALA A 60 -0.61 19.23 -11.70
CA ALA A 60 0.25 20.02 -10.82
C ALA A 60 0.28 21.50 -11.25
N LYS A 61 0.36 21.77 -12.56
CA LYS A 61 0.29 23.13 -13.11
C LYS A 61 -1.06 23.80 -12.90
N GLU A 62 -2.16 23.03 -12.99
CA GLU A 62 -3.52 23.55 -12.87
C GLU A 62 -3.99 23.73 -11.41
N ASN A 63 -3.52 22.89 -10.48
CA ASN A 63 -4.01 22.85 -9.09
C ASN A 63 -2.94 23.20 -8.04
N GLY A 64 -1.70 23.43 -8.46
CA GLY A 64 -0.53 23.63 -7.61
C GLY A 64 0.09 22.32 -7.10
N GLY A 65 1.41 22.31 -6.93
CA GLY A 65 2.19 21.16 -6.50
C GLY A 65 3.26 20.75 -7.52
N THR A 66 3.86 19.59 -7.31
CA THR A 66 4.96 19.02 -8.11
C THR A 66 4.62 17.58 -8.50
N ALA A 67 4.80 17.24 -9.77
CA ALA A 67 4.64 15.87 -10.25
C ALA A 67 5.92 15.05 -10.01
N LEU A 68 5.78 13.82 -9.48
CA LEU A 68 6.88 12.90 -9.18
C LEU A 68 6.55 11.47 -9.63
N TRP A 69 7.57 10.70 -10.03
CA TRP A 69 7.43 9.25 -10.32
C TRP A 69 7.49 8.43 -9.03
N GLY A 70 6.48 7.59 -8.80
CA GLY A 70 6.52 6.53 -7.79
C GLY A 70 7.36 5.35 -8.28
N ILE A 71 8.48 5.08 -7.59
CA ILE A 71 9.40 3.97 -7.88
C ILE A 71 9.42 2.96 -6.73
N GLY A 72 9.59 1.67 -7.06
CA GLY A 72 9.60 0.57 -6.09
C GLY A 72 8.20 0.14 -5.63
N HIS A 73 8.18 -0.76 -4.64
CA HIS A 73 7.01 -1.58 -4.30
C HIS A 73 6.44 -1.33 -2.89
N SER A 74 7.03 -0.40 -2.12
CA SER A 74 6.63 -0.13 -0.72
C SER A 74 5.21 0.41 -0.56
N MET A 75 4.65 1.01 -1.62
CA MET A 75 3.29 1.55 -1.65
C MET A 75 2.27 0.64 -2.34
N GLU A 76 2.64 -0.59 -2.70
CA GLU A 76 1.67 -1.55 -3.21
C GLU A 76 0.73 -2.05 -2.08
N PRO A 77 -0.51 -2.45 -2.41
CA PRO A 77 -1.17 -2.34 -3.70
C PRO A 77 -1.91 -1.00 -3.89
N LEU A 78 -1.62 0.04 -3.08
CA LEU A 78 -2.23 1.37 -3.18
C LEU A 78 -1.79 2.09 -4.45
N TYR A 79 -0.47 2.15 -4.67
CA TYR A 79 0.15 2.64 -5.89
C TYR A 79 1.08 1.57 -6.46
N ALA A 80 0.87 1.21 -7.73
CA ALA A 80 1.77 0.33 -8.46
C ALA A 80 3.06 1.08 -8.86
N PRO A 81 4.19 0.37 -9.09
CA PRO A 81 5.40 0.97 -9.66
C PRO A 81 5.09 1.69 -10.98
N GLY A 82 5.65 2.88 -11.17
CA GLY A 82 5.35 3.73 -12.34
C GLY A 82 4.05 4.52 -12.22
N THR A 83 3.41 4.59 -11.05
CA THR A 83 2.37 5.58 -10.78
C THR A 83 2.99 6.97 -10.68
N ALA A 84 2.53 7.94 -11.46
CA ALA A 84 2.90 9.35 -11.32
C ALA A 84 1.99 10.02 -10.28
N VAL A 85 2.55 10.82 -9.37
CA VAL A 85 1.82 11.45 -8.26
C VAL A 85 2.04 12.96 -8.22
N VAL A 86 1.01 13.70 -7.83
CA VAL A 86 1.09 15.15 -7.58
C VAL A 86 1.23 15.36 -6.08
N VAL A 87 2.37 15.92 -5.66
CA VAL A 87 2.65 16.29 -4.27
C VAL A 87 2.37 17.77 -4.09
N LYS A 88 1.63 18.13 -3.04
CA LYS A 88 1.32 19.52 -2.70
C LYS A 88 1.66 19.79 -1.24
N GLU A 89 2.34 20.91 -1.00
CA GLU A 89 2.60 21.43 0.34
C GLU A 89 1.28 21.84 1.02
N ILE A 90 1.14 21.50 2.29
CA ILE A 90 -0.01 21.85 3.15
C ILE A 90 0.52 22.26 4.53
N GLY A 91 -0.32 22.86 5.37
CA GLY A 91 0.04 23.12 6.76
C GLY A 91 0.46 21.84 7.48
N TYR A 92 1.51 21.91 8.30
CA TYR A 92 2.00 20.73 9.02
C TYR A 92 0.95 20.14 9.97
N ASP A 93 0.14 21.00 10.59
CA ASP A 93 -0.98 20.64 11.47
C ASP A 93 -2.23 20.15 10.69
N ASP A 94 -2.26 20.30 9.36
CA ASP A 94 -3.35 19.78 8.52
C ASP A 94 -3.19 18.29 8.19
N ILE A 95 -2.02 17.71 8.45
CA ILE A 95 -1.69 16.32 8.13
C ILE A 95 -2.46 15.39 9.06
N LYS A 96 -3.10 14.37 8.47
CA LYS A 96 -4.02 13.47 9.19
C LYS A 96 -3.66 12.00 8.94
N LYS A 97 -3.72 11.20 10.00
CA LYS A 97 -3.54 9.73 9.97
C LYS A 97 -4.31 9.09 8.81
N GLY A 98 -3.60 8.38 7.94
CA GLY A 98 -4.07 7.84 6.65
C GLY A 98 -3.62 8.62 5.41
N MET A 99 -3.24 9.89 5.50
CA MET A 99 -2.68 10.63 4.36
C MET A 99 -1.35 10.00 3.91
N THR A 100 -1.14 9.89 2.60
CA THR A 100 0.16 9.51 2.02
C THR A 100 0.92 10.77 1.66
N LEU A 101 2.07 10.96 2.30
CA LEU A 101 2.94 12.12 2.14
C LEU A 101 4.26 11.75 1.47
N VAL A 102 4.96 12.76 0.98
CA VAL A 102 6.34 12.66 0.53
C VAL A 102 7.24 13.44 1.48
N TYR A 103 8.34 12.80 1.89
CA TYR A 103 9.35 13.37 2.76
C TYR A 103 10.75 13.02 2.27
N ARG A 104 11.75 13.71 2.81
CA ARG A 104 13.17 13.56 2.49
C ARG A 104 13.88 12.78 3.58
N LYS A 105 14.54 11.68 3.20
CA LYS A 105 15.44 10.94 4.10
C LYS A 105 16.77 11.68 4.29
N ALA A 106 17.52 11.31 5.33
CA ALA A 106 18.84 11.89 5.62
C ALA A 106 19.86 11.79 4.46
N ASN A 107 19.71 10.82 3.55
CA ASN A 107 20.51 10.70 2.33
C ASN A 107 20.01 11.55 1.15
N GLY A 108 19.14 12.53 1.39
CA GLY A 108 18.57 13.43 0.39
C GLY A 108 17.44 12.84 -0.48
N GLY A 109 17.30 11.51 -0.51
CA GLY A 109 16.30 10.80 -1.31
C GLY A 109 14.87 11.03 -0.81
N LEU A 110 13.93 11.14 -1.76
CA LEU A 110 12.49 11.27 -1.47
C LEU A 110 11.84 9.90 -1.28
N VAL A 111 10.89 9.82 -0.36
CA VAL A 111 10.07 8.62 -0.10
C VAL A 111 8.61 9.03 0.07
N ALA A 112 7.70 8.24 -0.53
CA ALA A 112 6.26 8.38 -0.40
C ALA A 112 5.72 7.28 0.52
N HIS A 113 5.14 7.63 1.66
CA HIS A 113 4.60 6.69 2.66
C HIS A 113 3.36 7.25 3.38
N SER A 114 2.55 6.37 3.98
CA SER A 114 1.32 6.75 4.67
C SER A 114 1.53 7.04 6.15
N VAL A 115 0.91 8.12 6.66
CA VAL A 115 0.91 8.45 8.10
C VAL A 115 0.10 7.41 8.86
N ILE A 116 0.77 6.64 9.71
CA ILE A 116 0.16 5.59 10.54
C ILE A 116 -0.10 6.03 11.97
N ASP A 117 0.68 6.98 12.49
CA ASP A 117 0.52 7.56 13.83
C ASP A 117 1.32 8.87 13.95
N GLU A 118 1.38 9.43 15.14
CA GLU A 118 2.16 10.62 15.48
C GLU A 118 2.86 10.40 16.83
N ASP A 119 4.12 10.85 16.94
CA ASP A 119 4.85 10.88 18.21
C ASP A 119 5.54 12.23 18.45
N ARG A 120 6.26 12.37 19.57
CA ARG A 120 6.94 13.62 19.96
C ARG A 120 8.03 14.10 18.98
N ARG A 121 8.31 13.35 17.91
CA ARG A 121 9.28 13.65 16.84
C ARG A 121 8.58 13.95 15.50
N GLY A 122 7.25 13.89 15.46
CA GLY A 122 6.42 14.11 14.29
C GLY A 122 5.66 12.84 13.85
N TYR A 123 5.18 12.85 12.62
CA TYR A 123 4.37 11.77 12.05
C TYR A 123 5.16 10.48 11.86
N VAL A 124 4.62 9.37 12.35
CA VAL A 124 5.12 8.01 12.10
C VAL A 124 4.53 7.55 10.78
N VAL A 125 5.38 7.15 9.83
CA VAL A 125 4.97 6.75 8.48
C VAL A 125 5.37 5.31 8.16
N GLN A 126 4.63 4.66 7.26
CA GLN A 126 4.90 3.29 6.81
C GLN A 126 4.47 3.13 5.35
N GLY A 127 5.25 2.37 4.57
CA GLY A 127 4.81 1.88 3.27
C GLY A 127 3.71 0.83 3.42
N VAL A 128 2.66 0.89 2.62
CA VAL A 128 1.52 -0.06 2.69
C VAL A 128 1.97 -1.52 2.61
N ASN A 129 3.05 -1.79 1.86
CA ASN A 129 3.67 -3.11 1.67
C ASN A 129 4.84 -3.42 2.63
N ASN A 130 5.25 -2.47 3.48
CA ASN A 130 6.32 -2.67 4.46
C ASN A 130 5.75 -3.34 5.72
N ASP A 131 6.45 -4.31 6.32
CA ASP A 131 6.05 -4.91 7.61
C ASP A 131 6.19 -3.95 8.80
N GLU A 132 7.20 -3.09 8.78
CA GLU A 132 7.56 -2.17 9.87
C GLU A 132 7.43 -0.69 9.45
N PRO A 133 7.15 0.23 10.41
CA PRO A 133 7.22 1.68 10.18
C PRO A 133 8.65 2.16 9.89
N ASP A 134 8.75 3.30 9.21
CA ASP A 134 10.05 3.89 8.91
C ASP A 134 10.71 4.49 10.17
N ALA A 135 12.01 4.23 10.35
CA ALA A 135 12.77 4.63 11.54
C ALA A 135 12.97 6.15 11.71
N VAL A 136 12.46 6.97 10.77
CA VAL A 136 12.59 8.43 10.76
C VAL A 136 11.19 9.05 10.72
N SER A 137 10.76 9.68 11.83
CA SER A 137 9.52 10.47 11.87
C SER A 137 9.57 11.65 10.89
N VAL A 138 8.43 11.99 10.33
CA VAL A 138 8.25 13.10 9.39
C VAL A 138 7.82 14.35 10.14
N ASN A 139 8.55 15.45 9.93
CA ASN A 139 8.40 16.73 10.60
C ASN A 139 8.58 17.89 9.61
N GLU A 140 8.30 19.12 10.04
CA GLU A 140 8.42 20.37 9.27
C GLU A 140 9.73 20.49 8.46
N LYS A 141 10.85 19.92 8.95
CA LYS A 141 12.18 20.06 8.34
C LYS A 141 12.48 19.04 7.25
N ASN A 142 11.68 17.97 7.14
CA ASN A 142 11.91 16.90 6.17
C ASN A 142 10.70 16.57 5.28
N ILE A 143 9.50 17.07 5.57
CA ILE A 143 8.35 16.94 4.68
C ILE A 143 8.55 17.69 3.34
N VAL A 144 7.92 17.20 2.28
CA VAL A 144 7.82 17.85 0.96
C VAL A 144 6.37 18.13 0.56
N GLY A 145 5.42 17.34 1.05
CA GLY A 145 3.98 17.61 0.92
C GLY A 145 3.13 16.33 0.98
N VAL A 146 1.83 16.47 0.80
CA VAL A 146 0.86 15.35 0.71
C VAL A 146 0.55 15.02 -0.75
N ILE A 147 0.31 13.75 -1.07
CA ILE A 147 -0.12 13.33 -2.41
C ILE A 147 -1.61 13.68 -2.58
N VAL A 148 -1.89 14.58 -3.53
CA VAL A 148 -3.24 15.11 -3.80
C VAL A 148 -3.87 14.58 -5.09
N ALA A 149 -3.08 14.00 -6.00
CA ALA A 149 -3.55 13.23 -7.15
C ALA A 149 -2.56 12.13 -7.53
N ALA A 150 -3.03 11.08 -8.20
CA ALA A 150 -2.21 9.98 -8.69
C ALA A 150 -2.74 9.46 -10.04
N TYR A 151 -1.84 9.03 -10.93
CA TYR A 151 -2.12 8.57 -12.29
C TYR A 151 -1.30 7.32 -12.59
N SER A 152 -1.93 6.25 -13.10
CA SER A 152 -1.24 4.98 -13.35
C SER A 152 -1.85 4.22 -14.52
N ALA A 153 -1.03 3.54 -15.33
CA ALA A 153 -1.53 2.58 -16.31
C ALA A 153 -1.88 1.20 -15.70
N ASN A 154 -1.56 0.98 -14.42
CA ASN A 154 -1.85 -0.26 -13.71
C ASN A 154 -2.91 -0.03 -12.64
N THR A 155 -3.89 -0.94 -12.54
CA THR A 155 -4.88 -0.90 -11.46
C THR A 155 -4.27 -1.38 -10.15
N GLY A 156 -3.93 -0.44 -9.27
CA GLY A 156 -3.56 -0.73 -7.88
C GLY A 156 -4.71 -1.44 -7.16
N GLY A 157 -4.51 -2.71 -6.79
CA GLY A 157 -5.57 -3.59 -6.29
C GLY A 157 -6.24 -3.14 -4.98
N PHE A 158 -5.64 -2.17 -4.27
CA PHE A 158 -6.14 -1.68 -2.98
C PHE A 158 -7.54 -1.10 -3.06
N HIS A 159 -7.80 -0.19 -4.01
CA HIS A 159 -9.11 0.47 -4.11
C HIS A 159 -10.21 -0.46 -4.64
N GLN A 160 -9.88 -1.41 -5.52
CA GLN A 160 -10.82 -2.46 -5.92
C GLN A 160 -11.19 -3.37 -4.74
N THR A 161 -10.19 -3.81 -3.96
CA THR A 161 -10.41 -4.66 -2.78
C THR A 161 -11.20 -3.93 -1.69
N MET A 162 -10.90 -2.64 -1.45
CA MET A 162 -11.64 -1.82 -0.50
C MET A 162 -13.08 -1.53 -0.95
N ALA A 163 -13.31 -1.25 -2.24
CA ALA A 163 -14.66 -1.10 -2.79
C ALA A 163 -15.48 -2.38 -2.60
N MET A 164 -14.94 -3.54 -2.99
CA MET A 164 -15.60 -4.84 -2.80
C MET A 164 -15.89 -5.15 -1.33
N ASN A 165 -14.97 -4.84 -0.41
CA ASN A 165 -15.17 -5.04 1.02
C ASN A 165 -16.19 -4.06 1.62
N ASN A 166 -16.30 -2.84 1.11
CA ASN A 166 -17.33 -1.89 1.54
C ASN A 166 -18.73 -2.37 1.07
N THR A 167 -18.85 -2.80 -0.20
CA THR A 167 -20.11 -3.37 -0.73
C THR A 167 -20.55 -4.62 0.03
N LYS A 168 -19.62 -5.48 0.49
CA LYS A 168 -19.93 -6.64 1.35
C LYS A 168 -20.40 -6.29 2.75
N ASN A 169 -20.06 -5.11 3.28
CA ASN A 169 -20.48 -4.64 4.61
C ASN A 169 -21.68 -3.68 4.55
N ALA A 170 -22.05 -3.18 3.36
CA ALA A 170 -23.27 -2.43 3.13
C ALA A 170 -24.49 -3.34 3.37
N LYS A 171 -25.15 -3.16 4.53
CA LYS A 171 -26.45 -3.80 4.78
C LYS A 171 -27.43 -3.34 3.70
N VAL A 172 -27.84 -4.25 2.82
CA VAL A 172 -28.83 -3.98 1.78
C VAL A 172 -30.17 -3.66 2.45
N VAL A 173 -30.49 -2.38 2.55
CA VAL A 173 -31.84 -1.92 2.89
C VAL A 173 -32.69 -2.11 1.65
N ALA A 174 -33.48 -3.18 1.64
CA ALA A 174 -34.49 -3.39 0.61
C ALA A 174 -35.61 -2.35 0.80
N MET A 175 -35.56 -1.28 0.00
CA MET A 175 -36.69 -0.36 -0.13
C MET A 175 -37.84 -1.09 -0.84
N ARG A 176 -39.05 -0.91 -0.29
CA ARG A 176 -40.34 -1.27 -0.87
C ARG A 176 -41.15 0.00 -1.05
#